data_AF-A0A2M7WE50-F1
#
_entry.id   AF-A0A2M7WE50-F1
#
_cell.length_a   1.000
_cell.length_b   1.000
_cell.length_c   1.000
_cell.angle_alpha   90.00
_cell.angle_beta   90.00
_cell.angle_gamma   90.00
#
_symmetry.space_group_name_H-M   'P 1'
#
loop_
_entity.id
_entity.type
_entity.pdbx_description
1 polymer ?
#
loop_
_entity_poly.entity_id
_entity_poly.type
_entity_poly.pdbx_seq_one_letter_code
_entity_poly.pdbx_strand_id
1 'polypeptide(L)'
;MLESLLSGLGGGVLRLVPEVLTQLDKKNERAHELAMFDRQIEADRDRSSERLEEAKTQGQITLDAAGLAALQTAIAAQAKPSGVRWIDGLSQSVRPVVTYWLLALYASAKTAAAVSLYLSGGDLLAAISTAYTDADLAMLSGILNFWFLDRVIRHRQGV
;
A
#
# COMPACT_ATOMS: atom_id res chain seq x y z
N MET A 1 6.51 34.77 76.81
CA MET A 1 6.21 33.32 76.93
C MET A 1 5.62 32.70 75.67
N LEU A 2 4.91 33.46 74.82
CA LEU A 2 4.45 32.98 73.50
C LEU A 2 5.60 32.77 72.49
N GLU A 3 6.65 33.59 72.52
CA GLU A 3 7.79 33.51 71.58
C GLU A 3 8.64 32.26 71.72
N SER A 4 8.75 31.70 72.93
CA SER A 4 9.54 30.47 73.20
C SER A 4 8.76 29.20 72.84
N LEU A 5 7.43 29.23 72.93
CA LEU A 5 6.56 28.18 72.37
C LEU A 5 6.54 28.23 70.85
N LEU A 6 6.54 29.44 70.26
CA LEU A 6 6.62 29.63 68.81
C LEU A 6 7.99 29.19 68.25
N SER A 7 9.10 29.48 68.94
CA SER A 7 10.44 29.07 68.50
C SER A 7 10.69 27.57 68.70
N GLY A 8 10.15 26.97 69.77
CA GLY A 8 10.19 25.52 70.01
C GLY A 8 9.36 24.73 68.97
N LEU A 9 8.16 25.20 68.63
CA LEU A 9 7.35 24.64 67.54
C LEU A 9 7.99 24.86 66.17
N GLY A 10 8.54 26.05 65.92
CA GLY A 10 9.27 26.36 64.69
C GLY A 10 10.50 25.47 64.49
N GLY A 11 11.25 25.19 65.56
CA GLY A 11 12.39 24.27 65.54
C GLY A 11 12.01 22.80 65.30
N GLY A 12 10.85 22.36 65.80
CA GLY A 12 10.29 21.03 65.51
C GLY A 12 9.84 20.87 64.06
N VAL A 13 9.19 21.90 63.49
CA VAL A 13 8.82 21.96 62.07
C VAL A 13 10.07 21.95 61.18
N LEU A 14 11.11 22.73 61.52
CA LEU A 14 12.38 22.75 60.78
C LEU A 14 13.16 21.42 60.82
N ARG A 15 12.89 20.54 61.78
CA ARG A 15 13.44 19.16 61.81
C ARG A 15 12.68 18.17 60.93
N LEU A 16 11.41 18.42 60.65
CA LEU A 16 10.59 17.59 59.76
C LEU A 16 10.75 17.98 58.29
N VAL A 17 11.11 19.24 58.00
CA VAL A 17 11.36 19.73 56.64
C VAL A 17 12.41 18.88 55.88
N PRO A 18 13.60 18.55 56.44
CA PRO A 18 14.58 17.72 55.76
C PRO A 18 14.04 16.32 55.44
N GLU A 19 13.33 15.69 56.37
CA GLU A 19 12.80 14.33 56.16
C GLU A 19 11.70 14.31 55.09
N VAL A 20 10.83 15.33 55.06
CA VAL A 20 9.81 15.50 54.02
C VAL A 20 10.43 15.71 52.64
N LEU A 21 11.47 16.56 52.54
CA LEU A 21 12.22 16.74 51.30
C LEU A 21 12.88 15.44 50.84
N THR A 22 13.49 14.69 51.76
CA THR A 22 14.14 13.41 51.44
C THR A 22 13.12 12.35 50.97
N GLN A 23 11.91 12.33 51.52
CA GLN A 23 10.84 11.44 51.05
C GLN A 23 10.29 11.85 49.68
N LEU A 24 10.18 13.17 49.42
CA LEU A 24 9.81 13.68 48.10
C LEU A 24 10.87 13.32 47.05
N ASP A 25 12.16 13.45 47.36
CA ASP A 25 13.25 13.06 46.48
C ASP A 25 13.22 11.56 46.17
N LYS A 26 13.09 10.71 47.19
CA LYS A 26 12.94 9.25 47.00
C LYS A 26 11.73 8.89 46.14
N LYS A 27 10.62 9.62 46.27
CA LYS A 27 9.43 9.42 45.44
C LYS A 27 9.69 9.85 43.99
N ASN A 28 10.41 10.96 43.78
CA ASN A 28 10.75 11.46 42.45
C ASN A 28 11.74 10.52 41.73
N GLU A 29 12.73 9.98 42.44
CA GLU A 29 13.69 8.99 41.92
C GLU A 29 12.96 7.73 41.43
N ARG A 30 12.06 7.17 42.26
CA ARG A 30 11.23 6.00 41.88
C ARG A 30 10.30 6.30 40.70
N ALA A 31 9.71 7.49 40.66
CA ALA A 31 8.89 7.89 39.52
C ALA A 31 9.72 8.03 38.24
N HIS A 32 10.97 8.47 38.36
CA HIS A 32 11.91 8.56 37.25
C HIS A 32 12.36 7.16 36.77
N GLU A 33 12.69 6.25 37.68
CA GLU A 33 12.99 4.85 37.37
C GLU A 33 11.81 4.15 36.66
N LEU A 34 10.59 4.35 37.16
CA LEU A 34 9.37 3.84 36.51
C LEU A 34 9.20 4.42 35.10
N ALA A 35 9.35 5.73 34.94
CA ALA A 35 9.25 6.37 33.63
C ALA A 35 10.32 5.87 32.65
N MET A 36 11.53 5.56 33.14
CA MET A 36 12.59 4.95 32.32
C MET A 36 12.25 3.51 31.92
N PHE A 37 11.68 2.71 32.82
CA PHE A 37 11.22 1.36 32.49
C PHE A 37 10.03 1.37 31.52
N ASP A 38 9.05 2.25 31.73
CA ASP A 38 7.91 2.39 30.83
C ASP A 38 8.37 2.78 29.42
N ARG A 39 9.32 3.71 29.31
CA ARG A 39 9.96 4.09 28.03
C ARG A 39 10.68 2.93 27.35
N GLN A 40 11.34 2.05 28.12
CA GLN A 40 11.99 0.87 27.58
C GLN A 40 10.97 -0.15 27.08
N ILE A 41 9.89 -0.37 27.83
CA ILE A 41 8.79 -1.27 27.42
C ILE A 41 8.12 -0.74 26.15
N GLU A 42 7.90 0.57 26.06
CA GLU A 42 7.36 1.22 24.86
C GLU A 42 8.28 1.02 23.66
N ALA A 43 9.59 1.28 23.81
CA ALA A 43 10.58 1.07 22.75
C ALA A 43 10.67 -0.41 22.31
N ASP A 44 10.59 -1.36 23.24
CA ASP A 44 10.58 -2.79 22.93
C ASP A 44 9.30 -3.20 22.20
N ARG A 45 8.15 -2.62 22.58
CA ARG A 45 6.87 -2.85 21.92
C ARG A 45 6.90 -2.32 20.48
N ASP A 46 7.42 -1.11 20.28
CA ASP A 46 7.54 -0.50 18.96
C ASP A 46 8.45 -1.36 18.07
N ARG A 47 9.63 -1.74 18.58
CA ARG A 47 10.56 -2.62 17.87
C ARG A 47 9.95 -4.00 17.53
N SER A 48 9.11 -4.54 18.42
CA SER A 48 8.38 -5.78 18.16
C SER A 48 7.34 -5.59 17.04
N SER A 49 6.63 -4.46 17.03
CA SER A 49 5.67 -4.13 15.98
C SER A 49 6.33 -3.94 14.62
N GLU A 50 7.47 -3.24 14.57
CA GLU A 50 8.28 -3.06 13.36
C GLU A 50 8.73 -4.41 12.80
N ARG A 51 9.26 -5.31 13.64
CA ARG A 51 9.65 -6.66 13.20
C ARG A 51 8.48 -7.48 12.65
N LEU A 52 7.29 -7.33 13.23
CA LEU A 52 6.09 -7.99 12.71
C LEU A 52 5.67 -7.40 11.36
N GLU A 53 5.79 -6.09 11.18
CA GLU A 53 5.50 -5.41 9.91
C GLU A 53 6.52 -5.78 8.83
N GLU A 54 7.81 -5.84 9.17
CA GLU A 54 8.87 -6.33 8.29
C GLU A 54 8.61 -7.78 7.88
N ALA A 55 8.28 -8.66 8.83
CA ALA A 55 7.97 -10.06 8.56
C ALA A 55 6.72 -10.22 7.67
N LYS A 56 5.68 -9.41 7.90
CA LYS A 56 4.48 -9.37 7.06
C LYS A 56 4.79 -8.89 5.65
N THR A 57 5.53 -7.81 5.52
CA THR A 57 5.92 -7.24 4.22
C THR A 57 6.76 -8.24 3.44
N GLN A 58 7.75 -8.86 4.10
CA GLN A 58 8.57 -9.90 3.49
C GLN A 58 7.72 -11.12 3.10
N GLY A 59 6.80 -11.56 3.95
CA GLY A 59 5.85 -12.62 3.65
C GLY A 59 5.00 -12.30 2.42
N GLN A 60 4.45 -11.09 2.34
CA GLN A 60 3.67 -10.63 1.20
C GLN A 60 4.49 -10.66 -0.10
N ILE A 61 5.70 -10.12 -0.08
CA ILE A 61 6.61 -10.15 -1.24
C ILE A 61 6.87 -11.60 -1.69
N THR A 62 7.09 -12.53 -0.75
CA THR A 62 7.33 -13.94 -1.09
C THR A 62 6.10 -14.61 -1.70
N LEU A 63 4.90 -14.33 -1.19
CA LEU A 63 3.64 -14.84 -1.73
C LEU A 63 3.38 -14.29 -3.13
N ASP A 64 3.60 -12.99 -3.32
CA ASP A 64 3.42 -12.33 -4.62
C ASP A 64 4.42 -12.88 -5.65
N ALA A 65 5.69 -13.05 -5.28
CA ALA A 65 6.70 -13.65 -6.14
C ALA A 65 6.37 -15.10 -6.49
N ALA A 66 5.90 -15.90 -5.53
CA ALA A 66 5.48 -17.28 -5.77
C ALA A 66 4.24 -17.34 -6.69
N GLY A 67 3.29 -16.44 -6.50
CA GLY A 67 2.12 -16.30 -7.37
C GLY A 67 2.51 -15.96 -8.81
N LEU A 68 3.42 -15.00 -9.00
CA LEU A 68 3.95 -14.64 -10.31
C LEU A 68 4.72 -15.80 -10.96
N ALA A 69 5.54 -16.53 -10.21
CA ALA A 69 6.26 -17.71 -10.72
C ALA A 69 5.30 -18.84 -11.13
N ALA A 70 4.24 -19.07 -10.36
CA ALA A 70 3.20 -20.03 -10.70
C ALA A 70 2.45 -19.63 -11.98
N LEU A 71 2.10 -18.35 -12.13
CA LEU A 71 1.50 -17.82 -13.35
C LEU A 71 2.43 -17.97 -14.56
N GLN A 72 3.72 -17.65 -14.40
CA GLN A 72 4.71 -17.82 -15.46
C GLN A 72 4.80 -19.28 -15.91
N THR A 73 4.83 -20.21 -14.96
CA THR A 73 4.88 -21.65 -15.23
C THR A 73 3.61 -22.13 -15.96
N ALA A 74 2.44 -21.66 -15.54
CA ALA A 74 1.17 -21.99 -16.20
C ALA A 74 1.11 -21.46 -17.64
N ILE A 75 1.56 -20.22 -17.87
CA ILE A 75 1.64 -19.61 -19.20
C ILE A 75 2.61 -20.40 -20.09
N ALA A 76 3.78 -20.77 -19.56
CA ALA A 76 4.77 -21.55 -20.29
C ALA A 76 4.25 -22.95 -20.66
N ALA A 77 3.52 -23.61 -19.74
CA ALA A 77 2.89 -24.90 -20.00
C ALA A 77 1.82 -24.81 -21.09
N GLN A 78 1.00 -23.74 -21.09
CA GLN A 78 0.00 -23.49 -22.12
C GLN A 78 0.63 -23.21 -23.51
N ALA A 79 1.82 -22.62 -23.55
CA ALA A 79 2.52 -22.28 -24.78
C ALA A 79 3.22 -23.48 -25.46
N LYS A 80 3.17 -24.69 -24.88
CA LYS A 80 3.85 -25.86 -25.43
C LYS A 80 3.11 -26.38 -26.68
N PRO A 81 3.77 -26.46 -27.85
CA PRO A 81 3.14 -26.93 -29.08
C PRO A 81 2.75 -28.41 -28.98
N SER A 82 1.62 -28.75 -29.59
CA SER A 82 1.10 -30.12 -29.71
C SER A 82 1.91 -30.97 -30.71
N GLY A 83 2.71 -30.33 -31.57
CA GLY A 83 3.49 -30.97 -32.62
C GLY A 83 2.74 -31.08 -33.95
N VAL A 84 1.46 -30.73 -33.97
CA VAL A 84 0.62 -30.71 -35.19
C VAL A 84 0.52 -29.28 -35.70
N ARG A 85 1.23 -28.98 -36.80
CA ARG A 85 1.42 -27.61 -37.33
C ARG A 85 0.13 -26.80 -37.50
N TRP A 86 -0.97 -27.43 -37.93
CA TRP A 86 -2.24 -26.72 -38.13
C TRP A 86 -2.98 -26.46 -36.81
N ILE A 87 -2.90 -27.37 -35.84
CA ILE A 87 -3.49 -27.18 -34.50
C ILE A 87 -2.71 -26.09 -33.76
N ASP A 88 -1.39 -26.12 -33.86
CA ASP A 88 -0.52 -25.13 -33.23
C ASP A 88 -0.73 -23.73 -33.85
N GLY A 89 -0.86 -23.66 -35.18
CA GLY A 89 -1.19 -22.40 -35.87
C GLY A 89 -2.56 -21.86 -35.47
N LEU A 90 -3.58 -22.72 -35.40
CA LEU A 90 -4.91 -22.32 -34.94
C LEU A 90 -4.87 -21.85 -33.48
N SER A 91 -4.24 -22.62 -32.58
CA SER A 91 -4.10 -22.31 -31.16
C SER A 91 -3.40 -20.97 -30.93
N GLN A 92 -2.30 -20.72 -31.64
CA GLN A 92 -1.58 -19.44 -31.59
C GLN A 92 -2.42 -18.27 -32.10
N SER A 93 -3.28 -18.50 -33.09
CA SER A 93 -4.15 -17.45 -33.66
C SER A 93 -5.32 -17.06 -32.76
N VAL A 94 -5.76 -17.94 -31.84
CA VAL A 94 -6.92 -17.67 -30.97
C VAL A 94 -6.74 -16.39 -30.18
N ARG A 95 -5.55 -16.18 -29.57
CA ARG A 95 -5.29 -15.01 -28.74
C ARG A 95 -5.40 -13.69 -29.55
N PRO A 96 -4.67 -13.50 -30.67
CA PRO A 96 -4.86 -12.34 -31.54
C PRO A 96 -6.30 -12.16 -32.05
N VAL A 97 -6.95 -13.24 -32.50
CA VAL A 97 -8.31 -13.17 -33.06
C VAL A 97 -9.31 -12.69 -32.02
N VAL A 98 -9.28 -13.26 -30.82
CA VAL A 98 -10.16 -12.84 -29.72
C VAL A 98 -9.88 -11.39 -29.32
N THR A 99 -8.60 -10.97 -29.26
CA THR A 99 -8.25 -9.58 -28.98
C THR A 99 -8.83 -8.62 -30.02
N TYR A 100 -8.62 -8.87 -31.31
CA TYR A 100 -9.16 -8.01 -32.35
C TYR A 100 -10.69 -8.01 -32.38
N TRP A 101 -11.31 -9.16 -32.13
CA TRP A 101 -12.76 -9.27 -32.05
C TRP A 101 -13.35 -8.43 -30.92
N LEU A 102 -12.79 -8.55 -29.71
CA LEU A 102 -13.25 -7.76 -28.56
C LEU A 102 -13.01 -6.26 -28.75
N LEU A 103 -11.86 -5.87 -29.32
CA LEU A 103 -11.57 -4.48 -29.66
C LEU A 103 -12.56 -3.94 -30.72
N ALA A 104 -12.88 -4.74 -31.73
CA ALA A 104 -13.86 -4.37 -32.75
C ALA A 104 -15.26 -4.19 -32.15
N LEU A 105 -15.69 -5.10 -31.27
CA LEU A 105 -16.97 -4.98 -30.56
C LEU A 105 -17.00 -3.74 -29.66
N TYR A 106 -15.93 -3.47 -28.91
CA TYR A 106 -15.83 -2.29 -28.07
C TYR A 106 -15.86 -1.00 -28.90
N ALA A 107 -15.07 -0.91 -29.97
CA ALA A 107 -15.09 0.24 -30.88
C ALA A 107 -16.49 0.43 -31.48
N SER A 108 -17.13 -0.65 -31.93
CA SER A 108 -18.49 -0.60 -32.48
C SER A 108 -19.51 -0.09 -31.46
N ALA A 109 -19.42 -0.54 -30.21
CA ALA A 109 -20.31 -0.07 -29.13
C ALA A 109 -20.10 1.42 -28.83
N LYS A 110 -18.86 1.89 -28.77
CA LYS A 110 -18.54 3.32 -28.57
C LYS A 110 -19.00 4.18 -29.74
N THR A 111 -18.79 3.72 -30.98
CA THR A 111 -19.31 4.40 -32.17
C THR A 111 -20.83 4.44 -32.15
N ALA A 112 -21.52 3.35 -31.80
CA ALA A 112 -22.97 3.32 -31.70
C ALA A 112 -23.49 4.29 -30.63
N ALA A 113 -22.81 4.40 -29.47
CA ALA A 113 -23.16 5.36 -28.43
C ALA A 113 -23.01 6.82 -28.92
N ALA A 114 -21.90 7.15 -29.59
CA ALA A 114 -21.69 8.49 -30.15
C ALA A 114 -22.71 8.82 -31.24
N VAL A 115 -23.00 7.88 -32.15
CA VAL A 115 -24.01 8.04 -33.21
C VAL A 115 -25.41 8.23 -32.61
N SER A 116 -25.77 7.47 -31.59
CA SER A 116 -27.08 7.61 -30.91
C SER A 116 -27.27 9.01 -30.33
N LEU A 117 -26.23 9.61 -29.76
CA LEU A 117 -26.29 10.95 -29.18
C LEU A 117 -26.36 12.03 -30.27
N TYR A 118 -25.64 11.84 -31.37
CA TYR A 118 -25.73 12.71 -32.55
C TYR A 118 -27.13 12.69 -33.18
N LEU A 119 -27.69 11.49 -33.41
CA LEU A 119 -29.04 11.32 -33.96
C LEU A 119 -30.15 11.86 -33.05
N SER A 120 -29.88 11.99 -31.76
CA SER A 120 -30.79 12.60 -30.79
C SER A 120 -30.75 14.14 -30.78
N GLY A 121 -30.07 14.74 -31.77
CA GLY A 121 -29.93 16.19 -31.93
C GLY A 121 -28.73 16.80 -31.21
N GLY A 122 -27.82 15.98 -30.68
CA GLY A 122 -26.57 16.44 -30.08
C GLY A 122 -25.54 16.84 -31.14
N ASP A 123 -24.68 17.81 -30.80
CA ASP A 123 -23.50 18.15 -31.62
C ASP A 123 -22.48 17.00 -31.62
N LEU A 124 -21.74 16.83 -32.71
CA LEU A 124 -20.76 15.74 -32.87
C LEU A 124 -19.62 15.83 -31.85
N LEU A 125 -19.14 17.04 -31.56
CA LEU A 125 -18.08 17.25 -30.57
C LEU A 125 -18.57 16.87 -29.17
N ALA A 126 -19.79 17.29 -28.83
CA ALA A 126 -20.43 16.91 -27.57
C ALA A 126 -20.63 15.38 -27.50
N ALA A 127 -21.07 14.75 -28.60
CA ALA A 127 -21.33 13.32 -28.65
C ALA A 127 -20.06 12.48 -28.41
N ILE A 128 -18.94 12.85 -29.03
CA ILE A 128 -17.64 12.20 -28.82
C ILE A 128 -17.14 12.44 -27.41
N SER A 129 -17.26 13.68 -26.91
CA SER A 129 -16.79 14.05 -25.57
C SER A 129 -17.58 13.33 -24.47
N THR A 130 -18.88 13.06 -24.68
CA THR A 130 -19.71 12.28 -23.76
C THR A 130 -19.45 10.77 -23.88
N ALA A 131 -19.14 10.28 -25.08
CA ALA A 131 -18.83 8.86 -25.29
C ALA A 131 -17.47 8.45 -24.69
N TYR A 132 -16.54 9.40 -24.55
CA TYR A 132 -15.27 9.22 -23.85
C TYR A 132 -15.45 9.43 -22.35
N THR A 133 -15.11 8.42 -21.56
CA THR A 133 -15.38 8.33 -20.13
C THR A 133 -14.09 8.14 -19.34
N ASP A 134 -14.16 8.33 -18.02
CA ASP A 134 -13.04 8.05 -17.12
C ASP A 134 -12.55 6.61 -17.23
N ALA A 135 -13.45 5.67 -17.53
CA ALA A 135 -13.08 4.27 -17.78
C ALA A 135 -12.19 4.11 -19.01
N ASP A 136 -12.39 4.92 -20.06
CA ASP A 136 -11.56 4.87 -21.27
C ASP A 136 -10.19 5.49 -21.02
N LEU A 137 -10.13 6.54 -20.19
CA LEU A 137 -8.87 7.13 -19.75
C LEU A 137 -8.08 6.17 -18.86
N ALA A 138 -8.75 5.45 -17.96
CA ALA A 138 -8.14 4.40 -17.15
C ALA A 138 -7.62 3.25 -18.02
N MET A 139 -8.41 2.82 -19.02
CA MET A 139 -7.99 1.81 -19.99
C MET A 139 -6.77 2.26 -20.79
N LEU A 140 -6.76 3.50 -21.31
CA LEU A 140 -5.63 4.07 -22.03
C LEU A 140 -4.39 4.14 -21.15
N SER A 141 -4.53 4.59 -19.91
CA SER A 141 -3.43 4.65 -18.94
C SER A 141 -2.86 3.26 -18.66
N GLY A 142 -3.71 2.23 -18.57
CA GLY A 142 -3.29 0.84 -18.44
C GLY A 142 -2.50 0.34 -19.66
N ILE A 143 -2.95 0.65 -20.87
CA ILE A 143 -2.25 0.29 -22.13
C ILE A 143 -0.88 0.97 -22.21
N LEU A 144 -0.83 2.27 -21.89
CA LEU A 144 0.42 3.02 -21.86
C LEU A 144 1.37 2.45 -20.81
N ASN A 145 0.87 2.14 -19.62
CA ASN A 145 1.67 1.51 -18.58
C ASN A 145 2.24 0.17 -19.06
N PHE A 146 1.42 -0.70 -19.66
CA PHE A 146 1.89 -1.97 -20.21
C PHE A 146 3.04 -1.80 -21.23
N TRP A 147 2.87 -0.93 -22.23
CA TRP A 147 3.86 -0.77 -23.30
C TRP A 147 5.14 -0.02 -22.87
N PHE A 148 5.00 1.01 -22.03
CA PHE A 148 6.12 1.85 -21.65
C PHE A 148 6.84 1.35 -20.38
N LEU A 149 6.12 0.80 -19.39
CA LEU A 149 6.73 0.27 -18.17
C LEU A 149 7.57 -0.98 -18.44
N ASP A 150 7.07 -1.90 -19.27
CA ASP A 150 7.79 -3.11 -19.68
C ASP A 150 9.14 -2.77 -20.35
N ARG A 151 9.19 -1.70 -21.16
CA ARG A 151 10.44 -1.20 -21.75
C ARG A 151 11.40 -0.63 -20.70
N VAL A 152 10.91 0.10 -19.70
CA VAL A 152 11.75 0.67 -18.63
C VAL A 152 12.30 -0.43 -17.71
N ILE A 153 11.52 -1.45 -17.39
CA ILE A 153 11.94 -2.57 -16.53
C ILE A 153 13.06 -3.37 -17.20
N ARG A 154 12.92 -3.72 -18.49
CA ARG A 154 14.00 -4.39 -19.24
C ARG A 154 15.31 -3.62 -19.20
N HIS A 155 15.24 -2.31 -19.42
CA HIS A 155 16.43 -1.45 -19.42
C HIS A 155 17.14 -1.39 -18.04
N ARG A 156 16.40 -1.52 -16.94
CA ARG A 156 16.97 -1.58 -15.57
C ARG A 156 17.57 -2.94 -15.23
N GLN A 157 17.09 -4.02 -15.84
CA GLN A 157 17.58 -5.38 -15.60
C GLN A 157 18.79 -5.76 -16.47
N GLY A 158 19.27 -4.86 -17.33
CA GLY A 158 20.45 -5.11 -18.18
C GLY A 158 20.22 -6.16 -19.27
N VAL A 159 18.96 -6.43 -19.62
CA VAL A 159 18.53 -7.33 -20.71
C VAL A 159 17.88 -6.53 -21.82
#